data_AF-A0A7X1GMS0-F1
#
_entry.id   AF-A0A7X1GMS0-F1
#
_cell.length_a   1.000
_cell.length_b   1.000
_cell.length_c   1.000
_cell.angle_alpha   90.00
_cell.angle_beta   90.00
_cell.angle_gamma   90.00
#
_symmetry.space_group_name_H-M   'P 1'
#
loop_
_entity.id
_entity.type
_entity.pdbx_description
1 polymer ?
#
loop_
_entity_poly.entity_id
_entity_poly.type
_entity_poly.pdbx_seq_one_letter_code
_entity_poly.pdbx_strand_id
1 'polypeptide(L)'
;MKCIDAIEGTIKYIISEFHQIYIEEGLDDTEYIRNIKAIIDGIDMFIQNNKEIVSEAKMLKQVLYSFSKELWLANLEKSYTENVTSHDEDKGYYDYYFDYIYNHGVYPQ
;
A
#
# COMPACT_ATOMS: atom_id res chain seq x y z
N MET A 1 -21.43 0.89 10.57
CA MET A 1 -20.90 1.42 9.30
C MET A 1 -20.01 2.65 9.48
N LYS A 2 -20.42 3.76 10.11
CA LYS A 2 -19.59 5.01 10.14
C LYS A 2 -18.14 4.94 10.67
N CYS A 3 -17.81 4.11 11.67
CA CYS A 3 -16.45 4.09 12.25
C CYS A 3 -15.43 3.38 11.36
N ILE A 4 -15.80 2.30 10.69
CA ILE A 4 -14.86 1.56 9.86
C ILE A 4 -14.50 2.35 8.60
N ASP A 5 -15.48 3.02 7.99
CA ASP A 5 -15.28 3.90 6.84
C ASP A 5 -14.37 5.09 7.22
N ALA A 6 -14.55 5.65 8.43
CA ALA A 6 -13.72 6.75 8.94
C ALA A 6 -12.27 6.31 9.19
N ILE A 7 -12.08 5.11 9.77
CA ILE A 7 -10.74 4.54 9.94
C ILE A 7 -10.11 4.29 8.57
N GLU A 8 -10.82 3.64 7.65
CA GLU A 8 -10.34 3.39 6.29
C GLU A 8 -9.90 4.67 5.61
N GLY A 9 -10.77 5.70 5.58
CA GLY A 9 -10.45 6.99 4.98
C GLY A 9 -9.25 7.67 5.62
N THR A 10 -9.13 7.60 6.95
CA THR A 10 -7.98 8.17 7.68
C THR A 10 -6.68 7.47 7.30
N ILE A 11 -6.67 6.13 7.27
CA ILE A 11 -5.45 5.38 6.93
C ILE A 11 -5.11 5.56 5.44
N LYS A 12 -6.08 5.59 4.54
CA LYS A 12 -5.86 5.92 3.13
C LYS A 12 -5.22 7.30 2.97
N TYR A 13 -5.69 8.30 3.71
CA TYR A 13 -5.09 9.63 3.71
C TYR A 13 -3.63 9.59 4.18
N ILE A 14 -3.33 8.91 5.28
CA ILE A 14 -1.95 8.73 5.77
C ILE A 14 -1.07 8.03 4.73
N ILE A 15 -1.55 6.95 4.10
CA ILE A 15 -0.81 6.23 3.05
C ILE A 15 -0.51 7.15 1.87
N SER A 16 -1.48 7.97 1.43
CA SER A 16 -1.28 8.94 0.37
C SER A 16 -0.20 9.98 0.71
N GLU A 17 -0.18 10.50 1.93
CA GLU A 17 0.86 11.45 2.38
C GLU A 17 2.25 10.79 2.37
N PHE A 18 2.37 9.55 2.87
CA PHE A 18 3.62 8.79 2.81
C PHE A 18 4.05 8.50 1.37
N HIS A 19 3.10 8.24 0.48
CA HIS A 19 3.38 8.04 -0.93
C HIS A 19 3.89 9.31 -1.60
N GLN A 20 3.31 10.46 -1.27
CA GLN A 20 3.78 11.76 -1.77
C GLN A 20 5.23 12.02 -1.34
N ILE A 21 5.54 11.81 -0.06
CA ILE A 21 6.92 11.93 0.46
C ILE A 21 7.87 10.97 -0.28
N TYR A 22 7.46 9.72 -0.49
CA TYR A 22 8.22 8.73 -1.25
C TYR A 22 8.56 9.22 -2.66
N ILE A 23 7.61 9.81 -3.37
CA ILE A 23 7.82 10.37 -4.72
C ILE A 23 8.75 11.59 -4.66
N GLU A 24 8.47 12.56 -3.78
CA GLU A 24 9.18 13.83 -3.72
C GLU A 24 10.66 13.67 -3.34
N GLU A 25 10.95 12.76 -2.40
CA GLU A 25 12.29 12.52 -1.88
C GLU A 25 13.01 11.37 -2.62
N GLY A 26 12.35 10.69 -3.56
CA GLY A 26 12.91 9.56 -4.30
C GLY A 26 13.38 8.41 -3.40
N LEU A 27 12.55 8.05 -2.42
CA LEU A 27 12.90 7.05 -1.41
C LEU A 27 12.95 5.62 -2.00
N ASP A 28 13.56 4.70 -1.27
CA ASP A 28 13.69 3.29 -1.66
C ASP A 28 12.35 2.54 -1.57
N ASP A 29 12.02 1.74 -2.60
CA ASP A 29 10.79 0.95 -2.67
C ASP A 29 10.63 0.01 -1.47
N THR A 30 11.71 -0.66 -1.06
CA THR A 30 11.66 -1.61 0.05
C THR A 30 11.37 -0.89 1.36
N GLU A 31 12.00 0.25 1.60
CA GLU A 31 11.69 1.07 2.77
C GLU A 31 10.25 1.58 2.76
N TYR A 32 9.80 2.14 1.63
CA TYR A 32 8.43 2.63 1.47
C TYR A 32 7.39 1.53 1.73
N ILE A 33 7.50 0.40 1.03
CA ILE A 33 6.53 -0.71 1.14
C ILE A 33 6.52 -1.29 2.55
N ARG A 34 7.68 -1.38 3.23
CA ARG A 34 7.76 -1.80 4.63
C ARG A 34 7.08 -0.82 5.59
N ASN A 35 7.22 0.48 5.35
CA ASN A 35 6.55 1.52 6.14
C ASN A 35 5.02 1.44 5.97
N ILE A 36 4.54 1.26 4.74
CA ILE A 36 3.12 1.04 4.47
C ILE A 36 2.60 -0.21 5.18
N LYS A 37 3.33 -1.32 5.09
CA LYS A 37 2.99 -2.56 5.82
C LYS A 37 2.87 -2.31 7.32
N ALA A 38 3.80 -1.57 7.91
CA ALA A 38 3.78 -1.25 9.33
C ALA A 38 2.52 -0.44 9.73
N ILE A 39 2.09 0.51 8.89
CA ILE A 39 0.84 1.26 9.08
C ILE A 39 -0.37 0.32 9.06
N ILE A 40 -0.45 -0.55 8.04
CA ILE A 40 -1.56 -1.50 7.85
C ILE A 40 -1.63 -2.52 8.99
N ASP A 41 -0.50 -3.09 9.40
CA ASP A 41 -0.44 -4.03 10.51
C ASP A 41 -0.76 -3.35 11.84
N GLY A 42 -0.33 -2.09 12.03
CA GLY A 42 -0.64 -1.29 13.20
C GLY A 42 -2.15 -1.07 13.37
N ILE A 43 -2.86 -0.70 12.30
CA ILE A 43 -4.31 -0.52 12.38
C ILE A 43 -5.07 -1.85 12.51
N ASP A 44 -4.61 -2.91 11.86
CA ASP A 44 -5.19 -4.26 12.02
C ASP A 44 -5.07 -4.69 13.48
N MET A 45 -3.88 -4.57 14.08
CA MET A 45 -3.68 -4.84 15.51
C MET A 45 -4.57 -4.00 16.41
N PHE A 46 -4.67 -2.70 16.15
CA PHE A 46 -5.56 -1.81 16.91
C PHE A 46 -7.01 -2.29 16.85
N ILE A 47 -7.52 -2.65 15.68
CA ILE A 47 -8.90 -3.13 15.53
C ILE A 47 -9.10 -4.49 16.20
N GLN A 48 -8.16 -5.43 16.06
CA GLN A 48 -8.25 -6.74 16.74
C GLN A 48 -8.29 -6.59 18.26
N ASN A 49 -7.65 -5.57 18.81
CA ASN A 49 -7.68 -5.26 20.24
C ASN A 49 -8.95 -4.51 20.67
N ASN A 50 -9.71 -3.95 19.72
CA ASN A 50 -10.89 -3.12 19.97
C ASN A 50 -12.11 -3.62 19.18
N LYS A 51 -12.40 -4.92 19.23
CA LYS A 51 -13.48 -5.58 18.46
C LYS A 51 -14.88 -5.04 18.76
N GLU A 52 -15.07 -4.37 19.89
CA GLU A 52 -16.31 -3.68 20.26
C GLU A 52 -16.58 -2.45 19.36
N ILE A 53 -15.54 -1.88 18.76
CA ILE A 53 -15.61 -0.68 17.92
C ILE A 53 -15.91 -1.03 16.46
N VAL A 54 -15.45 -2.19 15.99
CA VAL A 54 -15.53 -2.61 14.57
C VAL A 54 -15.89 -4.09 14.45
N SER A 55 -17.08 -4.37 13.94
CA SER A 55 -17.60 -5.73 13.74
C SER A 55 -17.07 -6.45 12.48
N GLU A 56 -16.51 -5.73 11.51
CA GLU A 56 -16.05 -6.28 10.21
C GLU A 56 -14.57 -5.98 9.91
N ALA A 57 -13.70 -6.21 10.89
CA ALA A 57 -12.27 -5.89 10.83
C ALA A 57 -11.50 -6.56 9.67
N LYS A 58 -11.91 -7.77 9.24
CA LYS A 58 -11.12 -8.61 8.34
C LYS A 58 -10.98 -8.03 6.92
N MET A 59 -11.91 -7.19 6.47
CA MET A 59 -11.85 -6.61 5.13
C MET A 59 -10.94 -5.38 5.04
N LEU A 60 -10.73 -4.65 6.15
CA LEU A 60 -9.99 -3.39 6.11
C LEU A 60 -8.52 -3.58 5.67
N LYS A 61 -7.84 -4.58 6.22
CA LYS A 61 -6.44 -4.87 5.88
C LYS A 61 -6.25 -5.10 4.37
N GLN A 62 -7.17 -5.86 3.78
CA GLN A 62 -7.14 -6.17 2.35
C GLN A 62 -7.43 -4.92 1.50
N VAL A 63 -8.41 -4.11 1.90
CA VAL A 63 -8.73 -2.85 1.22
C VAL A 63 -7.54 -1.88 1.24
N LEU A 64 -6.88 -1.73 2.40
CA LEU A 64 -5.72 -0.85 2.53
C LEU A 64 -4.50 -1.37 1.76
N TYR A 65 -4.30 -2.69 1.73
CA TYR A 65 -3.26 -3.33 0.92
C TYR A 65 -3.47 -3.06 -0.57
N SER A 66 -4.67 -3.36 -1.09
CA SER A 66 -5.01 -3.14 -2.50
C SER A 66 -4.86 -1.68 -2.87
N PHE A 67 -5.37 -0.77 -2.03
CA PHE A 67 -5.21 0.67 -2.24
C PHE A 67 -3.74 1.09 -2.34
N SER A 68 -2.89 0.61 -1.44
CA SER A 68 -1.47 0.97 -1.43
C SER A 68 -0.73 0.46 -2.66
N LYS A 69 -1.05 -0.77 -3.07
CA LYS A 69 -0.48 -1.40 -4.27
C LYS A 69 -0.90 -0.66 -5.53
N GLU A 70 -2.19 -0.39 -5.68
CA GLU A 70 -2.73 0.39 -6.80
C GLU A 70 -2.09 1.77 -6.89
N LEU A 71 -1.88 2.44 -5.74
CA LEU A 71 -1.24 3.74 -5.69
C LEU A 71 0.21 3.70 -6.19
N TRP A 72 0.99 2.71 -5.74
CA TRP A 72 2.38 2.53 -6.17
C TRP A 72 2.49 2.15 -7.65
N LEU A 73 1.65 1.22 -8.14
CA LEU A 73 1.61 0.84 -9.55
C LEU A 73 1.21 2.03 -10.44
N ALA A 74 0.23 2.84 -10.03
CA ALA A 74 -0.18 4.02 -10.77
C ALA A 74 0.94 5.06 -10.87
N ASN A 75 1.81 5.16 -9.87
CA ASN A 75 3.00 6.01 -9.94
C ASN A 75 4.02 5.48 -10.95
N LEU A 76 4.28 4.16 -10.96
CA LEU A 76 5.15 3.55 -11.97
C LEU A 76 4.62 3.80 -13.38
N GLU A 77 3.32 3.57 -13.63
CA GLU A 77 2.71 3.82 -14.94
C GLU A 77 2.88 5.28 -15.41
N LYS A 78 2.83 6.25 -14.48
CA LYS A 78 3.11 7.67 -14.79
C LYS A 78 4.57 7.88 -15.19
N SER A 79 5.51 7.29 -14.46
CA SER A 79 6.95 7.36 -14.80
C SER A 79 7.27 6.68 -16.15
N TYR A 80 6.53 5.64 -16.52
CA TYR A 80 6.67 4.93 -17.79
C TYR A 80 5.98 5.63 -18.97
N THR A 81 4.85 6.30 -18.76
CA THR A 81 4.20 7.05 -19.86
C THR A 81 5.01 8.25 -20.33
N GLU A 82 5.94 8.74 -19.52
CA GLU A 82 6.95 9.74 -19.91
C GLU A 82 8.14 9.13 -20.69
N ASN A 83 8.33 7.81 -20.64
CA ASN A 83 9.43 7.07 -21.28
C ASN A 83 8.88 5.92 -22.16
N VAL A 84 8.65 6.20 -23.44
CA VAL A 84 8.07 5.28 -24.43
C VAL A 84 8.81 3.93 -24.48
N THR A 85 8.24 2.83 -23.94
CA THR A 85 8.18 1.45 -24.51
C THR A 85 7.64 0.40 -23.51
N SER A 86 6.88 -0.58 -24.06
CA SER A 86 6.34 -1.87 -23.51
C SER A 86 5.43 -1.82 -22.27
N HIS A 87 4.23 -2.45 -22.35
CA HIS A 87 3.13 -2.20 -21.40
C HIS A 87 2.46 -3.42 -20.75
N ASP A 88 2.71 -4.66 -21.18
CA ASP A 88 1.94 -5.81 -20.67
C ASP A 88 2.75 -6.85 -19.89
N GLU A 89 4.02 -7.10 -20.24
CA GLU A 89 4.86 -8.06 -19.50
C GLU A 89 5.32 -7.49 -18.14
N ASP A 90 5.45 -6.17 -18.04
CA ASP A 90 5.97 -5.49 -16.85
C ASP A 90 4.94 -5.38 -15.72
N LYS A 91 3.63 -5.41 -16.02
CA LYS A 91 2.58 -5.30 -14.99
C LYS A 91 2.60 -6.48 -14.01
N GLY A 92 2.64 -7.70 -14.55
CA GLY A 92 2.72 -8.91 -13.72
C GLY A 92 4.01 -8.97 -12.89
N TYR A 93 5.10 -8.42 -13.41
CA TYR A 93 6.36 -8.29 -12.68
C TYR A 93 6.25 -7.30 -11.51
N TYR A 94 5.72 -6.09 -11.73
CA TYR A 94 5.55 -5.09 -10.65
C TYR A 94 4.53 -5.52 -9.60
N ASP A 95 3.46 -6.20 -10.02
CA ASP A 95 2.51 -6.84 -9.10
C ASP A 95 3.23 -7.82 -8.17
N TYR A 96 3.99 -8.76 -8.73
CA TYR A 96 4.77 -9.74 -7.98
C TYR A 96 5.79 -9.05 -7.07
N TYR A 97 6.49 -8.06 -7.59
CA TYR A 97 7.55 -7.35 -6.88
C TYR A 97 7.02 -6.63 -5.64
N PHE A 98 5.91 -5.89 -5.76
CA PHE A 98 5.26 -5.25 -4.62
C PHE A 98 4.84 -6.30 -3.58
N ASP A 99 4.17 -7.36 -4.03
CA ASP A 99 3.71 -8.44 -3.16
C ASP A 99 4.88 -9.12 -2.43
N TYR A 100 6.01 -9.32 -3.11
CA TYR A 100 7.19 -9.95 -2.56
C TYR A 100 7.79 -9.09 -1.45
N ILE A 101 8.04 -7.81 -1.71
CA ILE A 101 8.58 -6.87 -0.72
C ILE A 101 7.63 -6.73 0.46
N TYR A 102 6.32 -6.62 0.20
CA TYR A 102 5.33 -6.52 1.27
C TYR A 102 5.33 -7.75 2.18
N ASN A 103 5.49 -8.95 1.62
CA ASN A 103 5.45 -10.18 2.41
C ASN A 103 6.79 -10.54 3.07
N HIS A 104 7.92 -10.24 2.43
CA HIS A 104 9.26 -10.68 2.88
C HIS A 104 10.12 -9.55 3.43
N GLY A 105 9.78 -8.29 3.17
CA GLY A 105 10.52 -7.11 3.61
C GLY A 105 11.88 -6.93 2.94
N VAL A 106 12.11 -7.60 1.82
CA VAL A 106 13.37 -7.56 1.06
C VAL A 106 13.10 -7.62 -0.44
N TYR A 107 14.07 -7.17 -1.24
CA TYR A 107 14.07 -7.30 -2.69
C TYR A 107 14.06 -8.77 -3.14
N PRO A 108 13.28 -9.15 -4.18
CA PRO A 108 13.41 -10.45 -4.83
C PRO A 108 14.82 -10.62 -5.42
N GLN A 109 15.42 -11.82 -5.27
CA GLN A 109 16.73 -12.18 -5.85
C GLN A 109 16.58 -13.01 -7.12
#